data_AF-A0A953JEC5-F1
#
_entry.id   AF-A0A953JEC5-F1
#
_cell.length_a   1.000
_cell.length_b   1.000
_cell.length_c   1.000
_cell.angle_alpha   90.00
_cell.angle_beta   90.00
_cell.angle_gamma   90.00
#
_symmetry.space_group_name_H-M   'P 1'
#
loop_
_entity.id
_entity.type
_entity.pdbx_description
1 polymer ?
#
loop_
_entity_poly.entity_id
_entity_poly.type
_entity_poly.pdbx_seq_one_letter_code
_entity_poly.pdbx_strand_id
1 'polypeptide(L)' 'MAPCAENEQEAARYLFQLSRDVILSVDRAGNILCINQRGIELSGYSESELRG' A
#
# COMPACT_ATOMS: atom_id res chain seq x y z
N MET A 1 12.40 -28.63 0.34
CA MET A 1 11.56 -28.05 1.40
C MET A 1 11.32 -26.60 1.01
N ALA A 2 10.12 -26.25 0.56
CA ALA A 2 9.85 -24.92 0.03
C ALA A 2 9.59 -23.93 1.18
N PRO A 3 10.33 -22.81 1.31
CA PRO A 3 9.95 -21.73 2.20
C PRO A 3 8.89 -20.86 1.49
N CYS A 4 7.73 -21.43 1.15
CA CYS A 4 6.69 -20.69 0.42
C CYS A 4 6.06 -19.57 1.25
N ALA A 5 5.93 -19.78 2.57
CA ALA A 5 5.15 -18.90 3.44
C ALA A 5 5.88 -17.62 3.89
N GLU A 6 7.20 -17.50 3.71
CA GLU A 6 7.90 -16.21 3.90
C GLU A 6 7.89 -15.38 2.60
N ASN A 7 7.78 -16.07 1.45
CA ASN A 7 7.89 -15.46 0.14
C ASN A 7 6.62 -14.72 -0.31
N GLU A 8 5.43 -15.14 0.14
CA GLU A 8 4.15 -14.59 -0.32
C GLU A 8 3.88 -13.19 0.23
N GLN A 9 4.13 -12.96 1.52
CA GLN A 9 3.99 -11.66 2.17
C GLN A 9 5.03 -10.68 1.64
N GLU A 10 6.27 -11.13 1.45
CA GLU A 10 7.34 -10.34 0.81
C GLU A 10 6.93 -9.94 -0.61
N ALA A 11 6.47 -10.90 -1.44
CA ALA A 11 6.03 -10.62 -2.80
C ALA A 11 4.85 -9.64 -2.83
N ALA A 12 3.85 -9.83 -1.96
CA ALA A 12 2.71 -8.91 -1.83
C ALA A 12 3.17 -7.49 -1.43
N ARG A 13 4.11 -7.39 -0.50
CA ARG A 13 4.67 -6.12 -0.03
C ARG A 13 5.49 -5.43 -1.12
N TYR A 14 6.27 -6.21 -1.87
CA TYR A 14 7.06 -5.74 -3.01
C TYR A 14 6.15 -5.19 -4.12
N LEU A 15 5.09 -5.94 -4.48
CA LEU A 15 4.09 -5.49 -5.43
C LEU A 15 3.35 -4.24 -4.96
N PHE A 16 2.98 -4.18 -3.68
CA PHE A 16 2.32 -3.01 -3.10
C PHE A 16 3.20 -1.76 -3.22
N GLN A 17 4.48 -1.85 -2.82
CA GLN A 17 5.39 -0.70 -2.82
C GLN A 17 5.83 -0.26 -4.21
N LEU A 18 6.04 -1.19 -5.14
CA LEU A 18 6.63 -0.90 -6.45
C LEU A 18 5.61 -0.81 -7.59
N SER A 19 4.33 -1.05 -7.30
CA SER A 19 3.27 -0.84 -8.28
C SER A 19 3.27 0.62 -8.76
N ARG A 20 3.10 0.78 -10.07
CA ARG A 20 2.94 2.11 -10.70
C ARG A 20 1.51 2.64 -10.61
N ASP A 21 0.58 1.78 -10.22
CA ASP A 21 -0.79 2.14 -9.91
C ASP A 21 -0.93 2.54 -8.45
N VAL A 22 -1.90 3.42 -8.20
CA VAL A 22 -2.27 3.77 -6.83
C VAL A 22 -3.01 2.60 -6.21
N ILE A 23 -2.49 2.11 -5.10
CA ILE A 23 -3.14 1.07 -4.30
C ILE A 23 -3.40 1.66 -2.92
N LEU A 24 -4.67 1.68 -2.52
CA LEU A 24 -5.09 2.13 -1.20
C LEU A 24 -6.22 1.26 -0.68
N SER A 25 -6.33 1.17 0.64
CA SER A 25 -7.48 0.58 1.32
C SER A 25 -8.15 1.62 2.19
N VAL A 26 -9.47 1.54 2.28
CA VAL A 26 -10.29 2.42 3.11
C VAL A 26 -11.19 1.62 4.03
N ASP A 27 -11.58 2.24 5.14
CA ASP A 27 -12.69 1.73 5.96
C ASP A 27 -14.06 2.03 5.32
N ARG A 28 -15.15 1.70 6.03
CA ARG A 28 -16.52 1.96 5.55
C ARG A 28 -16.91 3.43 5.54
N ALA A 29 -16.22 4.28 6.28
CA ALA A 29 -16.41 5.72 6.29
C ALA A 29 -15.59 6.42 5.20
N GLY A 30 -14.70 5.70 4.51
CA GLY A 30 -13.81 6.22 3.48
C GLY A 30 -12.46 6.70 4.02
N ASN A 31 -12.14 6.45 5.28
CA ASN A 31 -10.84 6.82 5.85
C ASN A 31 -9.76 5.89 5.28
N ILE A 32 -8.65 6.47 4.81
CA ILE A 32 -7.54 5.71 4.24
C ILE A 32 -6.81 4.95 5.34
N LEU A 33 -6.90 3.62 5.29
CA LEU A 33 -6.20 2.71 6.19
C LEU A 33 -4.76 2.47 5.74
N CYS A 34 -4.54 2.37 4.42
CA CYS A 34 -3.21 2.30 3.83
C CYS A 34 -3.20 2.89 2.42
N ILE A 35 -2.05 3.39 2.00
CA ILE A 35 -1.77 3.85 0.65
C ILE A 35 -0.32 3.52 0.30
N ASN A 36 -0.06 3.09 -0.94
CA ASN A 36 1.29 2.81 -1.38
C ASN A 36 2.08 4.08 -1.72
N GLN A 37 3.40 3.93 -1.87
CA GLN A 37 4.32 5.03 -2.18
C GLN A 37 3.87 5.84 -3.40
N ARG A 38 3.38 5.15 -4.43
CA ARG A 38 2.89 5.79 -5.65
C ARG A 38 1.68 6.69 -5.41
N GLY A 39 0.76 6.29 -4.54
CA GLY A 39 -0.38 7.09 -4.13
C GLY A 39 0.02 8.36 -3.39
N ILE A 40 1.00 8.26 -2.48
CA ILE A 40 1.56 9.43 -1.76
C ILE A 40 2.13 10.43 -2.77
N GLU A 41 3.02 9.97 -3.65
CA GLU A 41 3.67 10.81 -4.67
C GLU A 41 2.69 11.52 -5.60
N LEU A 42 1.66 10.81 -6.07
CA LEU A 42 0.67 11.37 -7.00
C LEU A 42 -0.32 12.32 -6.33
N SER A 43 -0.61 12.09 -5.05
CA SER A 43 -1.53 12.95 -4.29
C SER A 43 -0.92 14.32 -3.95
N GLY A 44 0.40 14.39 -3.79
CA GLY A 44 1.10 15.58 -3.31
C GLY A 44 1.01 15.81 -1.80
N TYR A 45 0.37 14.91 -1.05
CA TYR A 45 0.25 14.96 0.41
C TYR A 45 1.14 13.91 1.07
N SER A 46 1.53 14.16 2.31
CA SER A 46 2.21 13.15 3.13
C SER A 46 1.27 12.02 3.53
N GLU A 47 1.82 10.84 3.83
CA GLU A 47 1.02 9.70 4.32
C GLU A 47 0.18 10.06 5.55
N SER A 48 0.74 10.86 6.47
CA SER A 48 0.05 11.35 7.67
C SER A 48 -1.15 12.25 7.37
N GLU A 49 -1.13 13.00 6.27
CA GLU A 49 -2.25 13.85 5.86
C GLU A 49 -3.34 13.07 5.12
N LEU A 50 -2.94 11.98 4.45
CA LEU A 50 -3.85 11.11 3.72
C LEU A 50 -4.60 10.15 4.66
N ARG A 51 -4.00 9.79 5.79
CA ARG A 51 -4.62 8.94 6.80
C ARG A 51 -5.61 9.72 7.64
N GLY A 52 -6.84 9.20 7.71
CA GLY A 52 -7.94 9.73 8.53
C GLY A 52 -8.10 8.96 9.83
#